data_AF-A0A1I0QPJ4-F1
#
_entry.id   AF-A0A1I0QPJ4-F1
#
_cell.length_a   1.000
_cell.length_b   1.000
_cell.length_c   1.000
_cell.angle_alpha   90.00
_cell.angle_beta   90.00
_cell.angle_gamma   90.00
#
_symmetry.space_group_name_H-M   'P 1'
#
loop_
_entity.id
_entity.type
_entity.pdbx_description
1 polymer ?
#
loop_
_entity_poly.entity_id
_entity_poly.type
_entity_poly.pdbx_seq_one_letter_code
_entity_poly.pdbx_strand_id
1 'polypeptide(L)'
;MLHDERILKNKFAYFFTIVFLLGWIIYYSVFAINILLRGYRLAEKYVKFRSFAYFFNFIVFILLIVTFIHIFKESKKMFTYLNVTSFLIVILGFLSFYMNYGGLWKTYINSFLITLFIFLIVPTLLINYFRHTPAKNEMEDIGKHND
;
A
#
# COMPACT_ATOMS: atom_id res chain seq x y z
N MET A 1 -4.75 -30.19 -6.13
CA MET A 1 -3.32 -30.30 -5.78
C MET A 1 -2.50 -29.05 -6.12
N LEU A 2 -2.73 -28.33 -7.22
CA LEU A 2 -1.92 -27.14 -7.61
C LEU A 2 -2.15 -25.83 -6.82
N HIS A 3 -3.29 -25.65 -6.14
CA HIS A 3 -3.64 -24.38 -5.49
C HIS A 3 -3.07 -24.28 -4.07
N ASP A 4 -3.15 -25.37 -3.29
CA ASP A 4 -2.66 -25.41 -1.91
C ASP A 4 -1.13 -25.29 -1.83
N GLU A 5 -0.40 -25.83 -2.82
CA GLU A 5 1.07 -25.77 -2.88
C GLU A 5 1.62 -24.36 -3.14
N ARG A 6 0.94 -23.52 -3.94
CA ARG A 6 1.42 -22.17 -4.27
C ARG A 6 1.28 -21.20 -3.10
N ILE A 7 0.15 -21.26 -2.39
CA ILE A 7 -0.03 -20.50 -1.15
C ILE A 7 1.01 -20.96 -0.13
N LEU A 8 1.28 -22.27 -0.03
CA LEU A 8 2.32 -22.83 0.84
C LEU A 8 3.73 -22.32 0.53
N LYS A 9 4.05 -22.14 -0.76
CA LYS A 9 5.37 -21.70 -1.22
C LYS A 9 5.67 -20.22 -0.97
N ASN A 10 4.62 -19.39 -0.91
CA ASN A 10 4.73 -17.94 -0.73
C ASN A 10 4.04 -17.43 0.54
N LYS A 11 3.83 -18.29 1.56
CA LYS A 11 3.08 -17.95 2.79
C LYS A 11 3.49 -16.62 3.41
N PHE A 12 4.79 -16.39 3.56
CA PHE A 12 5.31 -15.15 4.13
C PHE A 12 4.96 -13.94 3.28
N ALA A 13 5.18 -14.00 1.97
CA ALA A 13 4.86 -12.90 1.05
C ALA A 13 3.35 -12.60 1.03
N TYR A 14 2.49 -13.63 1.04
CA TYR A 14 1.05 -13.47 1.14
C TYR A 14 0.64 -12.81 2.46
N PHE A 15 1.11 -13.33 3.59
CA PHE A 15 0.82 -12.79 4.92
C PHE A 15 1.28 -11.33 5.03
N PHE A 16 2.52 -11.04 4.63
CA PHE A 16 3.07 -9.69 4.64
C PHE A 16 2.25 -8.73 3.78
N THR A 17 1.85 -9.16 2.58
CA THR A 17 1.00 -8.36 1.69
C THR A 17 -0.37 -8.06 2.32
N ILE A 18 -0.99 -9.06 2.96
CA ILE A 18 -2.28 -8.92 3.64
C ILE A 18 -2.17 -7.91 4.76
N VAL A 19 -1.17 -8.05 5.64
CA VAL A 19 -0.94 -7.13 6.77
C VAL A 19 -0.68 -5.71 6.26
N PHE A 20 0.15 -5.57 5.23
CA PHE A 20 0.46 -4.28 4.60
C PHE A 20 -0.81 -3.59 4.07
N LEU A 21 -1.62 -4.30 3.28
CA LEU A 21 -2.86 -3.72 2.73
C LEU A 21 -3.87 -3.40 3.82
N LEU A 22 -4.03 -4.27 4.83
CA LEU A 22 -4.95 -4.01 5.94
C LEU A 22 -4.56 -2.74 6.71
N GLY A 23 -3.26 -2.53 6.96
CA GLY A 23 -2.77 -1.30 7.58
C GLY A 23 -3.18 -0.04 6.80
N TRP A 24 -3.01 -0.07 5.48
CA TRP A 24 -3.42 1.04 4.61
C TRP A 24 -4.94 1.20 4.52
N ILE A 25 -5.71 0.10 4.48
CA ILE A 25 -7.17 0.14 4.48
C ILE A 25 -7.68 0.78 5.77
N ILE A 26 -7.15 0.39 6.94
CA ILE A 26 -7.50 0.98 8.23
C ILE A 26 -7.16 2.47 8.25
N TYR A 27 -5.95 2.84 7.83
CA TYR A 27 -5.53 4.24 7.76
C TYR A 27 -6.49 5.09 6.90
N TYR A 28 -6.78 4.65 5.67
CA TYR A 28 -7.68 5.37 4.77
C TYR A 28 -9.15 5.35 5.24
N SER A 29 -9.59 4.32 5.96
CA SER A 29 -10.91 4.27 6.60
C SER A 29 -11.04 5.34 7.69
N VAL A 30 -10.05 5.41 8.59
CA VAL A 30 -10.01 6.44 9.64
C VAL A 30 -9.93 7.83 9.03
N PHE A 31 -9.16 7.99 7.95
CA PHE A 31 -9.05 9.24 7.22
C PHE A 31 -10.39 9.65 6.60
N ALA A 32 -11.11 8.73 5.96
CA ALA A 32 -12.43 8.96 5.39
C ALA A 32 -13.46 9.36 6.46
N ILE A 33 -13.47 8.69 7.61
CA ILE A 33 -14.35 9.05 8.75
C ILE A 33 -14.01 10.47 9.24
N ASN A 34 -12.73 10.79 9.41
CA ASN A 34 -12.32 12.14 9.82
C ASN A 34 -12.75 13.21 8.82
N ILE A 35 -12.65 12.91 7.53
CA ILE A 35 -13.14 13.77 6.46
C ILE A 35 -14.65 13.99 6.57
N LEU A 36 -15.44 12.94 6.80
CA LEU A 36 -16.89 13.05 6.90
C LEU A 36 -17.31 13.87 8.14
N LEU A 37 -16.63 13.66 9.27
CA LEU A 37 -16.97 14.31 10.55
C LEU A 37 -16.45 15.74 10.66
N ARG A 38 -15.26 16.04 10.12
CA ARG A 38 -14.54 17.30 10.37
C ARG A 38 -14.19 18.06 9.09
N GLY A 39 -14.52 17.51 7.93
CA GLY A 39 -14.07 18.01 6.63
C GLY A 39 -12.58 17.79 6.39
N TYR A 40 -12.16 17.89 5.13
CA TYR A 40 -10.74 17.91 4.78
C TYR A 40 -10.10 19.21 5.26
N ARG A 41 -9.16 19.08 6.20
CA ARG A 41 -8.35 20.20 6.68
C ARG A 41 -7.29 20.53 5.63
N LEU A 42 -7.50 21.65 4.94
CA LEU A 42 -6.55 22.29 4.02
C LEU A 42 -6.33 23.71 4.49
N ALA A 43 -5.14 24.26 4.25
CA ALA A 43 -4.92 25.69 4.36
C ALA A 43 -5.93 26.45 3.48
N GLU A 44 -6.44 27.59 3.97
CA GLU A 44 -7.57 28.32 3.35
C GLU A 44 -7.36 28.64 1.86
N LYS A 45 -6.13 28.97 1.47
CA LYS A 45 -5.74 29.22 0.08
C LYS A 45 -5.95 28.03 -0.88
N TYR A 46 -6.11 26.80 -0.39
CA TYR A 46 -6.29 25.60 -1.20
C TYR A 46 -7.68 24.95 -1.06
N VAL A 47 -8.65 25.62 -0.45
CA VAL A 47 -10.01 25.07 -0.25
C VAL A 47 -10.67 24.62 -1.56
N LYS A 48 -10.38 25.28 -2.69
CA LYS A 48 -10.89 24.89 -4.02
C LYS A 48 -10.43 23.50 -4.47
N PHE A 49 -9.29 23.01 -3.97
CA PHE A 49 -8.76 21.67 -4.28
C PHE A 49 -9.34 20.56 -3.40
N ARG A 50 -10.18 20.91 -2.42
CA ARG A 50 -10.74 19.95 -1.46
C ARG A 50 -11.50 18.80 -2.14
N SER A 51 -12.34 19.11 -3.13
CA SER A 51 -13.11 18.09 -3.87
C SER A 51 -12.19 17.13 -4.64
N PHE A 52 -11.10 17.63 -5.19
CA PHE A 52 -10.11 16.81 -5.89
C PHE A 52 -9.39 15.87 -4.91
N ALA A 53 -8.98 16.40 -3.75
CA ALA A 53 -8.39 15.58 -2.69
C ALA A 53 -9.36 14.48 -2.22
N TYR A 54 -10.65 14.77 -2.05
CA TYR A 54 -11.65 13.74 -1.71
C TYR A 54 -11.72 12.64 -2.76
N PHE A 55 -11.83 13.02 -4.03
CA PHE A 55 -11.94 12.07 -5.13
C PHE A 55 -10.73 11.14 -5.20
N PHE A 56 -9.52 11.68 -5.08
CA PHE A 56 -8.29 10.87 -5.09
C PHE A 56 -8.19 9.92 -3.89
N ASN A 57 -8.53 10.39 -2.68
CA ASN A 57 -8.52 9.53 -1.50
C ASN A 57 -9.53 8.38 -1.63
N PHE A 58 -10.70 8.65 -2.22
CA PHE A 58 -11.70 7.63 -2.50
C PHE A 58 -11.21 6.58 -3.52
N ILE A 59 -10.54 7.02 -4.60
CA ILE A 59 -9.93 6.11 -5.58
C ILE A 59 -8.90 5.20 -4.90
N VAL A 60 -7.99 5.76 -4.10
CA VAL A 60 -6.99 4.98 -3.37
C VAL A 60 -7.64 3.94 -2.47
N PHE A 61 -8.69 4.34 -1.74
CA PHE A 61 -9.41 3.42 -0.87
C PHE A 61 -10.02 2.24 -1.66
N ILE A 62 -10.71 2.52 -2.77
CA ILE A 62 -11.25 1.46 -3.64
C ILE A 62 -10.14 0.55 -4.15
N LEU A 63 -9.03 1.11 -4.63
CA LEU A 63 -7.94 0.32 -5.16
C LEU A 63 -7.29 -0.57 -4.11
N LEU A 64 -7.19 -0.14 -2.85
CA LEU A 64 -6.73 -0.98 -1.74
C LEU A 64 -7.65 -2.21 -1.56
N ILE A 65 -8.97 -2.00 -1.55
CA ILE A 65 -9.95 -3.11 -1.46
C ILE A 65 -9.85 -4.05 -2.67
N VAL A 66 -9.77 -3.49 -3.88
CA VAL A 66 -9.63 -4.28 -5.10
C VAL A 66 -8.32 -5.09 -5.08
N THR A 67 -7.21 -4.48 -4.66
CA THR A 67 -5.92 -5.16 -4.51
C THR A 67 -6.05 -6.32 -3.52
N PHE A 68 -6.68 -6.08 -2.38
CA PHE A 68 -6.91 -7.09 -1.34
C PHE A 68 -7.71 -8.29 -1.87
N ILE A 69 -8.80 -8.05 -2.60
CA ILE A 69 -9.58 -9.13 -3.24
C ILE A 69 -8.72 -9.93 -4.23
N HIS A 70 -7.86 -9.27 -5.01
CA HIS A 70 -7.01 -9.93 -5.99
C HIS A 70 -5.87 -10.75 -5.37
N ILE A 71 -5.52 -10.53 -4.10
CA ILE A 71 -4.62 -11.42 -3.34
C ILE A 71 -5.23 -12.81 -3.26
N PHE A 72 -6.48 -12.92 -2.80
CA PHE A 72 -7.17 -14.21 -2.60
C PHE A 72 -7.52 -14.91 -3.93
N LYS A 73 -7.68 -14.14 -5.00
CA LYS A 73 -7.84 -14.68 -6.36
C LYS A 73 -6.52 -15.11 -7.01
N GLU A 74 -5.39 -14.95 -6.33
CA GLU A 74 -4.03 -15.22 -6.84
C GLU A 74 -3.75 -14.55 -8.20
N SER A 75 -4.38 -13.41 -8.45
CA SER A 75 -4.37 -12.80 -9.77
C SER A 75 -3.12 -11.95 -9.95
N LYS A 76 -2.48 -12.04 -11.12
CA LYS A 76 -1.40 -11.11 -11.51
C LYS A 76 -1.84 -9.64 -11.49
N LYS A 77 -3.14 -9.36 -11.59
CA LYS A 77 -3.69 -8.01 -11.48
C LYS A 77 -3.44 -7.37 -10.11
N MET A 78 -3.24 -8.19 -9.06
CA MET A 78 -2.89 -7.70 -7.72
C MET A 78 -1.64 -6.81 -7.76
N PHE A 79 -0.60 -7.17 -8.53
CA PHE A 79 0.62 -6.35 -8.64
C PHE A 79 0.33 -5.00 -9.30
N THR A 80 -0.45 -5.00 -10.37
CA THR A 80 -0.84 -3.76 -11.05
C THR A 80 -1.59 -2.85 -10.09
N TYR A 81 -2.61 -3.36 -9.39
CA TYR A 81 -3.37 -2.55 -8.45
C TYR A 81 -2.53 -2.09 -7.26
N LEU A 82 -1.66 -2.94 -6.69
CA LEU A 82 -0.75 -2.57 -5.62
C LEU A 82 0.16 -1.41 -6.04
N ASN A 83 0.84 -1.53 -7.18
CA ASN A 83 1.77 -0.51 -7.66
C ASN A 83 1.05 0.80 -8.03
N VAL A 84 -0.12 0.72 -8.68
CA VAL A 84 -0.94 1.90 -8.98
C VAL A 84 -1.41 2.59 -7.70
N THR A 85 -1.85 1.81 -6.71
CA THR A 85 -2.26 2.35 -5.40
C THR A 85 -1.11 3.05 -4.70
N SER A 86 0.06 2.41 -4.60
CA SER A 86 1.25 3.00 -4.00
C SER A 86 1.65 4.29 -4.71
N PHE A 87 1.64 4.31 -6.05
CA PHE A 87 1.92 5.53 -6.81
C PHE A 87 0.94 6.67 -6.49
N LEU A 88 -0.36 6.38 -6.42
CA LEU A 88 -1.37 7.39 -6.06
C LEU A 88 -1.22 7.89 -4.61
N ILE A 89 -0.85 7.01 -3.67
CA ILE A 89 -0.56 7.40 -2.27
C ILE A 89 0.61 8.38 -2.23
N VAL A 90 1.68 8.15 -3.02
CA VAL A 90 2.81 9.08 -3.11
C VAL A 90 2.34 10.45 -3.60
N ILE A 91 1.59 10.50 -4.71
CA ILE A 91 1.08 11.77 -5.25
C ILE A 91 0.24 12.51 -4.21
N LEU A 92 -0.71 11.81 -3.56
CA LEU A 92 -1.55 12.39 -2.53
C LEU A 92 -0.76 12.90 -1.33
N GLY A 93 0.23 12.12 -0.88
CA GLY A 93 1.11 12.49 0.21
C GLY A 93 1.85 13.79 -0.10
N PHE A 94 2.47 13.87 -1.29
CA PHE A 94 3.19 15.07 -1.73
C PHE A 94 2.28 16.29 -1.84
N LEU A 95 1.11 16.12 -2.46
CA LEU A 95 0.15 17.20 -2.62
C LEU A 95 -0.33 17.70 -1.25
N SER A 96 -0.67 16.77 -0.35
CA SER A 96 -1.12 17.09 1.01
C SER A 96 -0.02 17.78 1.83
N PHE A 97 1.22 17.30 1.74
CA PHE A 97 2.37 17.91 2.41
C PHE A 97 2.63 19.33 1.89
N TYR A 98 2.59 19.54 0.56
CA TYR A 98 2.75 20.86 -0.04
C TYR A 98 1.64 21.84 0.39
N MET A 99 0.37 21.40 0.33
CA MET A 99 -0.77 22.26 0.62
C MET A 99 -0.86 22.64 2.11
N ASN A 100 -0.50 21.73 3.03
CA ASN A 100 -0.62 21.95 4.46
C ASN A 100 0.64 22.53 5.11
N TYR A 101 1.82 22.20 4.58
CA TYR A 101 3.11 22.52 5.20
C TYR A 101 4.07 23.24 4.25
N GLY A 102 3.58 23.83 3.16
CA GLY A 102 4.43 24.45 2.13
C GLY A 102 5.43 25.49 2.67
N GLY A 103 5.12 26.19 3.76
CA GLY A 103 6.05 27.11 4.44
C GLY A 103 7.22 26.41 5.16
N LEU A 104 7.04 25.16 5.58
CA LEU A 104 8.02 24.32 6.26
C LEU A 104 8.62 23.25 5.33
N TRP A 105 8.34 23.35 4.04
CA TRP A 105 8.74 22.37 3.03
C TRP A 105 10.22 22.04 3.07
N LYS A 106 11.08 23.07 3.06
CA LYS A 106 12.54 22.91 3.04
C LYS A 106 13.06 22.14 4.26
N THR A 107 12.37 22.25 5.39
CA THR A 107 12.78 21.62 6.65
C THR A 107 12.36 20.15 6.72
N TYR A 108 11.13 19.83 6.31
CA TYR A 108 10.55 18.50 6.54
C TYR A 108 10.48 17.60 5.30
N ILE A 109 10.79 18.10 4.11
CA ILE A 109 10.68 17.31 2.87
C ILE A 109 11.51 16.02 2.92
N ASN A 110 12.72 16.06 3.47
CA ASN A 110 13.57 14.88 3.58
C ASN A 110 12.97 13.83 4.52
N SER A 111 12.47 14.26 5.69
CA SER A 111 11.82 13.36 6.65
C SER A 111 10.53 12.75 6.07
N PHE A 112 9.76 13.55 5.34
CA PHE A 112 8.57 13.10 4.63
C PHE A 112 8.91 12.05 3.56
N LEU A 113 9.92 12.31 2.73
CA LEU A 113 10.42 11.37 1.71
C LEU A 113 10.89 10.05 2.32
N ILE A 114 11.68 10.12 3.39
CA ILE A 114 12.15 8.94 4.12
C ILE A 114 10.98 8.11 4.64
N THR A 115 9.96 8.78 5.19
CA THR A 115 8.75 8.11 5.69
C THR A 115 8.00 7.41 4.57
N LEU A 116 7.74 8.08 3.44
CA LEU A 116 7.12 7.45 2.27
C LEU A 116 7.95 6.27 1.75
N PHE A 117 9.27 6.43 1.70
CA PHE A 117 10.14 5.37 1.22
C PHE A 117 10.07 4.12 2.11
N ILE A 118 10.19 4.29 3.43
CA ILE A 118 10.21 3.19 4.40
C ILE A 118 8.84 2.51 4.52
N PHE A 119 7.74 3.28 4.61
CA PHE A 119 6.43 2.72 4.93
C PHE A 119 5.59 2.34 3.72
N LEU A 120 5.97 2.75 2.51
CA LEU A 120 5.21 2.45 1.30
C LEU A 120 6.08 1.78 0.23
N ILE A 121 7.18 2.41 -0.18
CA ILE A 121 7.97 1.96 -1.33
C ILE A 121 8.70 0.65 -1.03
N VAL A 122 9.44 0.60 0.08
CA VAL A 122 10.19 -0.60 0.49
C VAL A 122 9.27 -1.81 0.64
N PRO A 123 8.16 -1.75 1.40
CA PRO A 123 7.21 -2.86 1.48
C PRO A 123 6.64 -3.28 0.13
N THR A 124 6.28 -2.32 -0.74
CA THR A 124 5.75 -2.62 -2.08
C THR A 124 6.78 -3.37 -2.94
N LEU A 125 8.05 -2.95 -2.89
CA LEU A 125 9.13 -3.63 -3.61
C LEU A 125 9.39 -5.03 -3.06
N LEU A 126 9.41 -5.20 -1.73
CA LEU A 126 9.59 -6.51 -1.09
C LEU A 126 8.45 -7.47 -1.45
N ILE A 127 7.19 -6.99 -1.46
CA ILE A 127 6.03 -7.78 -1.89
C ILE A 127 6.19 -8.27 -3.32
N ASN A 128 6.58 -7.37 -4.23
CA ASN A 128 6.79 -7.71 -5.64
C ASN A 128 7.94 -8.72 -5.78
N TYR A 129 9.06 -8.50 -5.09
CA TYR A 129 10.23 -9.37 -5.14
C TYR A 129 9.93 -10.78 -4.62
N PHE A 130 9.48 -10.92 -3.36
CA PHE A 130 9.29 -12.23 -2.74
C PHE A 130 8.19 -13.08 -3.40
N ARG A 131 7.25 -12.47 -4.13
CA ARG A 131 6.26 -13.23 -4.91
C ARG A 131 6.81 -13.75 -6.24
N HIS A 132 7.78 -13.07 -6.85
CA HIS A 132 8.38 -13.48 -8.13
C HIS A 132 9.58 -14.40 -7.97
N THR A 133 10.33 -14.24 -6.88
CA THR A 133 11.43 -15.12 -6.48
C THR A 133 11.08 -15.73 -5.13
N PRO A 134 10.24 -16.80 -5.11
CA PRO A 134 10.00 -17.56 -3.89
C PRO A 134 11.35 -17.99 -3.33
N ALA A 135 11.56 -17.78 -2.02
CA ALA A 135 12.70 -18.40 -1.34
C ALA A 135 12.63 -19.92 -1.61
N LYS A 136 13.79 -20.56 -1.80
CA LYS A 136 13.82 -22.03 -1.76
C LYS A 136 13.25 -22.42 -0.41
N ASN A 137 12.07 -23.02 -0.40
CA ASN A 137 11.45 -23.52 0.81
C ASN A 137 12.38 -24.61 1.34
N GLU A 138 13.14 -24.33 2.40
CA GLU A 138 13.87 -25.37 3.13
C GLU A 138 12.91 -26.45 3.65
N MET A 139 11.62 -26.13 3.81
CA MET A 139 10.56 -27.11 4.11
C MET A 139 10.23 -28.09 2.99
N GLU A 140 10.63 -27.82 1.73
CA GLU A 140 10.52 -28.79 0.62
C GLU A 140 11.59 -29.90 0.71
N ASP A 141 12.65 -29.69 1.50
CA ASP A 141 13.75 -30.64 1.75
C ASP A 141 13.62 -31.41 3.08
N ILE A 142 12.73 -31.01 3.99
CA ILE A 142 12.51 -31.69 5.29
C ILE A 142 11.95 -33.13 5.14
N GLY A 143 11.68 -33.59 3.92
CA GLY A 143 11.32 -34.98 3.62
C GLY A 143 12.13 -35.64 2.50
N LYS A 144 13.17 -34.98 1.96
CA LYS A 144 13.98 -35.51 0.83
C LYS A 144 15.30 -36.16 1.23
N HIS A 145 15.57 -36.27 2.53
CA HIS A 145 16.75 -36.94 3.07
C HIS A 145 16.43 -38.31 3.68
N ASN A 146 15.61 -39.10 3.01
CA ASN A 146 15.48 -40.54 3.26
C ASN A 146 15.54 -41.27 1.91
N ASP A 147 16.77 -41.53 1.47
CA ASP A 147 17.19 -42.76 0.79
C ASP A 147 18.58 -43.12 1.33
#